data_AF-A0A3L7D6H4-F1
#
_entry.id   AF-A0A3L7D6H4-F1
#
_cell.length_a   1.000
_cell.length_b   1.000
_cell.length_c   1.000
_cell.angle_alpha   90.00
_cell.angle_beta   90.00
_cell.angle_gamma   90.00
#
_symmetry.space_group_name_H-M   'P 1'
#
loop_
_entity.id
_entity.type
_entity.pdbx_description
1 polymer ?
#
loop_
_entity_poly.entity_id
_entity_poly.type
_entity_poly.pdbx_seq_one_letter_code
_entity_poly.pdbx_strand_id
1 'polypeptide(L)' 'MRNSHGRRRPQTSRRRPEEIANIALFLASDDASFLNGAVIVADAGWTAY' A
#
# COMPACT_ATOMS: atom_id res chain seq x y z
N MET A 1 29.70 -19.82 9.54
CA MET A 1 28.28 -19.82 9.97
C MET A 1 27.66 -18.53 9.42
N ARG A 2 26.67 -18.62 8.53
CA ARG A 2 26.18 -17.50 7.71
C ARG A 2 24.87 -16.97 8.31
N ASN A 3 24.84 -15.69 8.62
CA ASN A 3 23.80 -15.04 9.42
C ASN A 3 22.52 -14.91 8.60
N SER A 4 21.44 -15.52 9.08
CA SER A 4 20.09 -15.49 8.52
C SER A 4 19.45 -14.12 8.76
N HIS A 5 19.65 -13.17 7.84
CA HIS A 5 18.97 -11.88 7.87
C HIS A 5 18.16 -11.69 6.58
N GLY A 6 16.85 -11.47 6.75
CA GLY A 6 16.02 -10.79 5.77
C GLY A 6 15.53 -11.64 4.60
N ARG A 7 14.62 -12.60 4.85
CA ARG A 7 13.66 -13.02 3.82
C ARG A 7 12.63 -11.89 3.65
N ARG A 8 13.01 -10.77 3.02
CA ARG A 8 12.04 -9.77 2.57
C ARG A 8 11.18 -10.46 1.51
N ARG A 9 9.89 -10.54 1.83
CA ARG A 9 8.90 -11.35 1.13
C ARG A 9 8.84 -10.94 -0.35
N PRO A 10 8.63 -11.90 -1.27
CA PRO A 10 8.34 -11.56 -2.65
C PRO A 10 6.98 -10.85 -2.70
N GLN A 11 6.98 -9.51 -2.71
CA GLN A 11 5.78 -8.73 -3.03
C GLN A 11 5.59 -8.75 -4.54
N THR A 12 5.06 -9.88 -5.01
CA THR A 12 4.56 -10.06 -6.36
C THR A 12 3.07 -9.70 -6.43
N SER A 13 2.67 -8.54 -5.90
CA SER A 13 1.42 -7.93 -6.36
C SER A 13 1.80 -6.92 -7.43
N ARG A 14 1.59 -7.34 -8.68
CA ARG A 14 1.71 -6.49 -9.87
C ARG A 14 1.00 -5.17 -9.57
N ARG A 15 1.62 -4.04 -9.94
CA ARG A 15 1.03 -2.69 -9.93
C ARG A 15 -0.17 -2.66 -10.88
N ARG A 16 -1.28 -3.25 -10.45
CA ARG A 16 -2.50 -3.34 -11.25
C ARG A 16 -3.33 -2.07 -11.02
N PRO A 17 -3.95 -1.51 -12.07
CA PRO A 17 -4.86 -0.38 -11.93
C PRO A 17 -5.91 -0.59 -10.82
N GLU A 18 -6.38 -1.84 -10.68
CA GLU A 18 -7.36 -2.23 -9.65
C GLU A 18 -6.95 -1.90 -8.20
N GLU A 19 -5.65 -1.95 -7.87
CA GLU A 19 -5.21 -1.67 -6.49
C GLU A 19 -5.42 -0.19 -6.14
N ILE A 20 -5.13 0.71 -7.09
CA ILE A 20 -5.38 2.15 -6.92
C ILE A 20 -6.89 2.44 -6.98
N ALA A 21 -7.62 1.75 -7.86
CA ALA A 21 -9.07 1.91 -7.98
C ALA A 21 -9.80 1.53 -6.67
N ASN A 22 -9.37 0.46 -6.00
CA ASN A 22 -9.94 0.06 -4.71
C ASN A 22 -9.66 1.09 -3.61
N ILE A 23 -8.45 1.66 -3.58
CA ILE A 23 -8.10 2.73 -2.63
C ILE A 23 -8.94 3.97 -2.90
N ALA A 24 -9.09 4.36 -4.17
CA ALA A 24 -9.94 5.47 -4.56
C ALA A 24 -11.41 5.24 -4.20
N LEU A 25 -11.91 4.02 -4.39
CA LEU A 25 -13.27 3.64 -4.02
C LEU A 25 -13.49 3.72 -2.50
N PHE A 26 -12.53 3.26 -1.72
CA PHE A 26 -12.55 3.42 -0.26
C PHE A 26 -12.55 4.89 0.16
N LEU A 27 -11.70 5.73 -0.45
CA LEU A 27 -11.67 7.16 -0.15
C LEU A 27 -12.96 7.90 -0.53
N ALA A 28 -13.71 7.36 -1.49
CA ALA A 28 -15.01 7.89 -1.91
C ALA A 28 -16.19 7.38 -1.05
N SER A 29 -15.98 6.40 -0.17
CA SER A 29 -17.04 5.84 0.67
C SER A 29 -17.16 6.57 2.02
N ASP A 30 -18.30 6.36 2.69
CA ASP A 30 -18.56 6.93 4.03
C ASP A 30 -17.57 6.42 5.10
N ASP A 31 -16.93 5.27 4.86
CA ASP A 31 -15.93 4.70 5.75
C ASP A 31 -14.67 5.59 5.85
N ALA A 32 -14.40 6.39 4.82
CA ALA A 32 -13.31 7.37 4.80
C ALA A 32 -13.73 8.76 5.35
N SER A 33 -14.90 8.89 5.99
CA SER A 33 -15.44 10.17 6.48
C SER A 33 -14.51 10.98 7.40
N PHE A 34 -13.58 10.33 8.10
CA PHE A 34 -12.58 10.99 8.95
C PHE A 34 -11.26 11.33 8.22
N LEU A 35 -11.08 10.91 6.97
CA LEU A 35 -9.88 11.15 6.19
C LEU A 35 -10.07 12.40 5.32
N ASN A 36 -9.47 13.51 5.75
CA ASN A 36 -9.41 14.74 4.96
C ASN A 36 -8.03 15.39 5.08
N GLY A 37 -7.55 16.00 4.00
CA GLY A 37 -6.25 16.70 3.96
C GLY A 37 -5.03 15.79 4.09
N ALA A 38 -5.20 14.46 4.04
CA ALA A 38 -4.13 13.49 4.16
C ALA A 38 -3.69 12.97 2.78
N VAL A 39 -2.39 12.75 2.61
CA VAL A 39 -1.82 12.10 1.42
C VAL A 39 -1.66 10.61 1.72
N ILE A 40 -2.36 9.76 0.96
CA ILE A 40 -2.27 8.30 1.08
C ILE A 40 -1.35 7.76 -0.01
N VAL A 41 -0.22 7.16 0.39
CA VAL A 41 0.78 6.59 -0.52
C VAL A 41 0.48 5.12 -0.79
N ALA A 42 0.16 4.79 -2.04
CA ALA A 42 -0.19 3.46 -2.49
C ALA A 42 0.92 2.84 -3.36
N ASP A 43 2.06 2.51 -2.75
CA ASP A 43 3.29 2.09 -3.46
C ASP A 43 3.82 0.72 -3.03
N ALA A 44 3.01 -0.05 -2.30
CA ALA A 44 3.37 -1.33 -1.68
C ALA A 44 4.52 -1.26 -0.66
N GLY A 45 4.74 -0.09 -0.03
CA GLY A 45 5.77 0.08 0.99
C GLY A 45 7.15 0.34 0.42
N TRP A 46 7.24 0.84 -0.81
CA TRP A 46 8.50 1.21 -1.43
C TRP A 46 9.15 2.43 -0.75
N THR A 47 8.34 3.37 -0.27
CA THR A 47 8.80 4.54 0.49
C THR A 47 8.78 4.33 2.01
N ALA A 48 8.46 3.12 2.50
CA ALA A 48 8.49 2.82 3.93
C ALA A 48 9.95 2.53 4.37
N TYR A 49 10.58 3.50 5.02
CA TYR A 49 11.92 3.37 5.64
C TYR A 49 11.85 2.61 6.97
#